data_AF-A0A3L8B1N6-F1
#
_entry.id   AF-A0A3L8B1N6-F1
#
_cell.length_a   1.000
_cell.length_b   1.000
_cell.length_c   1.000
_cell.angle_alpha   90.00
_cell.angle_beta   90.00
_cell.angle_gamma   90.00
#
_symmetry.space_group_name_H-M   'P 1'
#
loop_
_entity.id
_entity.type
_entity.pdbx_description
1 polymer ?
#
loop_
_entity_poly.entity_id
_entity_poly.type
_entity_poly.pdbx_seq_one_letter_code
_entity_poly.pdbx_strand_id
1 'polypeptide(L)'
;MKNVFLGVLLASFLMASSHANAVLEPFFEGGEWTAETGLEYRYFKDPGEFGQSQHAVALRLSAEYYTSWNDGLDLFTFRPYLLLDYQDSDRTHFDIREALWIHVGDDWELRSGISRVFWGKTEFINLVDVINQDDLVDGDDEKLGQPMVNLSLVHDWGIFDFYLLLGFRERTFPGPDGRLRTPIPVDTDNPEYSREAGQRDIDWAVRWQRPLNDYVEMGLSLFSGVDREPWYSFNFDLNNPMLIPNYHHKDQLGLELEYLYEGWAVKFEAIGVRSEREHYWAAVTGVEYSFYGIMGTDLDFTLINEFMKDSRDDLAPGYLEHDFGVGGRFSFNDEFDTTMQGGFLWDPDTEEKVLSFEFERRLYSDLKIEIQAVTVLERGTPPVDDTNVEIISDLLQSQLFGDDSVTYNQVVDFLLGLIEEDGIGILFDPEYGLNVLQQFQKLSDTSRKISVIESDDYVQVKLTYYY
;
A
#
# COMPACT_ATOMS: atom_id res chain seq x y z
N MET A 1 9.04 -10.75 -30.95
CA MET A 1 9.20 -11.38 -29.62
C MET A 1 7.97 -11.14 -28.74
N LYS A 2 7.47 -9.91 -28.58
CA LYS A 2 6.24 -9.58 -27.81
C LYS A 2 5.01 -10.47 -28.11
N ASN A 3 4.63 -10.68 -29.37
CA ASN A 3 3.44 -11.49 -29.72
C ASN A 3 3.61 -13.01 -29.46
N VAL A 4 4.84 -13.52 -29.49
CA VAL A 4 5.11 -14.93 -29.21
C VAL A 4 5.03 -15.17 -27.70
N PHE A 5 5.50 -14.21 -26.90
CA PHE A 5 5.51 -14.31 -25.45
C PHE A 5 4.13 -14.08 -24.82
N LEU A 6 3.34 -13.13 -25.33
CA LEU A 6 1.93 -13.01 -24.93
C LEU A 6 1.18 -14.32 -25.20
N GLY A 7 1.49 -15.00 -26.31
CA GLY A 7 1.00 -16.35 -26.59
C GLY A 7 1.48 -17.40 -25.58
N VAL A 8 2.71 -17.32 -25.08
CA VAL A 8 3.25 -18.21 -24.03
C VAL A 8 2.61 -17.93 -22.66
N LEU A 9 2.42 -16.67 -22.29
CA LEU A 9 1.71 -16.29 -21.06
C LEU A 9 0.24 -16.72 -21.10
N LEU A 10 -0.45 -16.48 -22.21
CA LEU A 10 -1.82 -16.94 -22.41
C LEU A 10 -1.91 -18.47 -22.37
N ALA A 11 -0.94 -19.17 -22.97
CA ALA A 11 -0.84 -20.61 -22.89
C ALA A 11 -0.50 -21.09 -21.46
N SER A 12 0.31 -20.34 -20.71
CA SER A 12 0.65 -20.65 -19.31
C SER A 12 -0.56 -20.45 -18.40
N PHE A 13 -1.33 -19.39 -18.60
CA PHE A 13 -2.62 -19.14 -17.95
C PHE A 13 -3.59 -20.30 -18.21
N LEU A 14 -3.77 -20.68 -19.48
CA LEU A 14 -4.63 -21.80 -19.88
C LEU A 14 -4.15 -23.17 -19.38
N MET A 15 -2.84 -23.36 -19.20
CA MET A 15 -2.28 -24.59 -18.64
C MET A 15 -2.40 -24.62 -17.12
N ALA A 16 -2.11 -23.52 -16.43
CA ALA A 16 -2.25 -23.41 -14.97
C ALA A 16 -3.71 -23.62 -14.54
N SER A 17 -4.67 -23.05 -15.29
CA SER A 17 -6.11 -23.19 -15.04
C SER A 17 -6.66 -24.61 -15.16
N SER A 18 -5.91 -25.59 -15.70
CA SER A 18 -6.43 -26.96 -15.91
C SER A 18 -5.84 -28.02 -14.99
N HIS A 19 -4.72 -27.74 -14.32
CA HIS A 19 -3.92 -28.81 -13.68
C HIS A 19 -3.26 -28.45 -12.34
N ALA A 20 -3.40 -27.23 -11.80
CA ALA A 20 -2.62 -26.86 -10.61
C ALA A 20 -3.08 -27.54 -9.30
N ASN A 21 -4.37 -27.94 -9.18
CA ASN A 21 -4.86 -28.71 -8.02
C ASN A 21 -4.05 -29.99 -7.79
N ALA A 22 -3.64 -30.68 -8.87
CA ALA A 22 -2.90 -31.94 -8.79
C ALA A 22 -1.44 -31.78 -8.29
N VAL A 23 -0.89 -30.56 -8.31
CA VAL A 23 0.50 -30.30 -7.88
C VAL A 23 0.59 -30.12 -6.37
N LEU A 24 -0.44 -29.57 -5.73
CA LEU A 24 -0.44 -29.20 -4.31
C LEU A 24 -1.08 -30.25 -3.38
N GLU A 25 -2.02 -31.05 -3.89
CA GLU A 25 -2.65 -32.17 -3.16
C GLU A 25 -1.66 -33.09 -2.40
N PRO A 26 -0.46 -33.43 -2.92
CA PRO A 26 0.45 -34.35 -2.24
C PRO A 26 1.11 -33.81 -0.96
N PHE A 27 1.09 -32.49 -0.71
CA PHE A 27 1.85 -31.88 0.37
C PHE A 27 1.08 -31.78 1.70
N PHE A 28 -0.26 -31.77 1.65
CA PHE A 28 -1.11 -31.64 2.84
C PHE A 28 -2.40 -32.48 2.67
N GLU A 29 -2.38 -33.71 3.21
CA GLU A 29 -3.55 -34.61 3.21
C GLU A 29 -4.60 -34.16 4.24
N GLY A 30 -5.89 -34.34 3.95
CA GLY A 30 -6.98 -34.14 4.93
C GLY A 30 -7.50 -32.71 5.10
N GLY A 31 -7.22 -31.81 4.15
CA GLY A 31 -7.84 -30.48 4.07
C GLY A 31 -8.41 -30.19 2.68
N GLU A 32 -8.91 -28.97 2.51
CA GLU A 32 -9.48 -28.47 1.27
C GLU A 32 -8.48 -27.53 0.59
N TRP A 33 -8.40 -27.62 -0.73
CA TRP A 33 -7.59 -26.73 -1.55
C TRP A 33 -8.50 -25.92 -2.47
N THR A 34 -8.19 -24.64 -2.59
CA THR A 34 -8.69 -23.78 -3.66
C THR A 34 -7.51 -23.05 -4.29
N ALA A 35 -7.54 -22.82 -5.59
CA ALA A 35 -6.48 -22.11 -6.29
C ALA A 35 -7.03 -21.06 -7.23
N GLU A 36 -6.20 -20.06 -7.52
CA GLU A 36 -6.49 -19.06 -8.52
C GLU A 36 -5.27 -18.76 -9.40
N THR A 37 -5.56 -18.51 -10.67
CA THR A 37 -4.60 -18.00 -11.65
C THR A 37 -5.11 -16.66 -12.14
N GLY A 38 -4.33 -15.60 -11.96
CA GLY A 38 -4.63 -14.25 -12.43
C GLY A 38 -3.73 -13.84 -13.60
N LEU A 39 -4.32 -13.31 -14.69
CA LEU A 39 -3.58 -12.60 -15.74
C LEU A 39 -3.88 -11.11 -15.63
N GLU A 40 -2.83 -10.30 -15.46
CA GLU A 40 -2.93 -8.85 -15.43
C GLU A 40 -2.33 -8.26 -16.71
N TYR A 41 -3.04 -7.29 -17.27
CA TYR A 41 -2.53 -6.40 -18.31
C TYR A 41 -2.80 -4.95 -17.92
N ARG A 42 -1.75 -4.15 -17.84
CA ARG A 42 -1.82 -2.71 -17.58
C ARG A 42 -1.27 -1.93 -18.77
N TYR A 43 -2.01 -0.91 -19.21
CA TYR A 43 -1.61 0.01 -20.25
C TYR A 43 -1.51 1.42 -19.69
N PHE A 44 -0.36 2.05 -19.88
CA PHE A 44 -0.11 3.44 -19.56
C PHE A 44 -0.23 4.29 -20.81
N LYS A 45 -0.92 5.42 -20.70
CA LYS A 45 -1.18 6.33 -21.81
C LYS A 45 0.09 7.03 -22.32
N ASP A 46 0.94 7.46 -21.40
CA ASP A 46 2.14 8.24 -21.70
C ASP A 46 3.40 7.34 -21.64
N PRO A 47 4.49 7.71 -22.33
CA PRO A 47 5.77 7.00 -22.21
C PRO A 47 6.37 7.09 -20.80
N GLY A 48 7.15 6.07 -20.42
CA GLY A 48 8.10 6.09 -19.28
C GLY A 48 8.91 7.37 -19.18
N GLU A 49 8.90 8.05 -18.02
CA GLU A 49 9.79 9.21 -17.80
C GLU A 49 11.27 8.81 -17.98
N PHE A 50 11.60 7.58 -17.60
CA PHE A 50 12.94 6.98 -17.66
C PHE A 50 13.05 5.87 -18.72
N GLY A 51 12.12 5.83 -19.68
CA GLY A 51 12.11 4.85 -20.76
C GLY A 51 11.38 3.53 -20.44
N GLN A 52 10.65 3.48 -19.33
CA GLN A 52 9.85 2.33 -18.94
C GLN A 52 8.72 2.04 -19.97
N SER A 53 8.25 0.79 -19.97
CA SER A 53 7.26 0.31 -20.93
C SER A 53 5.86 0.84 -20.64
N GLN A 54 5.14 1.25 -21.70
CA GLN A 54 3.71 1.59 -21.62
C GLN A 54 2.78 0.38 -21.42
N HIS A 55 3.32 -0.83 -21.50
CA HIS A 55 2.56 -2.06 -21.36
C HIS A 55 3.21 -2.89 -20.28
N ALA A 56 2.44 -3.29 -19.26
CA ALA A 56 2.82 -4.22 -18.21
C ALA A 56 1.94 -5.48 -18.25
N VAL A 57 2.54 -6.65 -18.05
CA VAL A 57 1.86 -7.95 -18.05
C VAL A 57 2.41 -8.80 -16.92
N ALA A 58 1.53 -9.29 -16.05
CA ALA A 58 1.89 -10.18 -14.95
C ALA A 58 0.99 -11.41 -14.89
N LEU A 59 1.56 -12.52 -14.41
CA LEU A 59 0.83 -13.73 -14.04
C LEU A 59 0.89 -13.88 -12.52
N ARG A 60 -0.28 -13.98 -11.89
CA ARG A 60 -0.43 -14.24 -10.46
C ARG A 60 -0.90 -15.69 -10.27
N LEU A 61 -0.31 -16.37 -9.31
CA LEU A 61 -0.69 -17.72 -8.89
C LEU A 61 -0.85 -17.71 -7.39
N SER A 62 -2.01 -18.12 -6.91
CA SER A 62 -2.30 -18.25 -5.49
C SER A 62 -3.00 -19.56 -5.23
N ALA A 63 -2.77 -20.12 -4.06
CA ALA A 63 -3.51 -21.27 -3.57
C ALA A 63 -3.85 -21.05 -2.11
N GLU A 64 -4.86 -21.75 -1.63
CA GLU A 64 -5.25 -21.79 -0.24
C GLU A 64 -5.46 -23.24 0.15
N TYR A 65 -4.77 -23.64 1.21
CA TYR A 65 -5.08 -24.85 1.95
C TYR A 65 -5.80 -24.48 3.24
N TYR A 66 -6.92 -25.15 3.49
CA TYR A 66 -7.68 -25.00 4.71
C TYR A 66 -7.94 -26.37 5.36
N THR A 67 -7.76 -26.45 6.68
CA THR A 67 -8.20 -27.61 7.44
C THR A 67 -8.70 -27.20 8.82
N SER A 68 -9.61 -28.00 9.37
CA SER A 68 -10.12 -27.81 10.72
C SER A 68 -10.19 -29.15 11.46
N TRP A 69 -9.92 -29.13 12.76
CA TRP A 69 -9.98 -30.30 13.62
C TRP A 69 -10.51 -29.93 15.01
N ASN A 70 -10.60 -30.93 15.90
CA ASN A 70 -11.17 -30.78 17.24
C ASN A 70 -12.57 -30.13 17.22
N ASP A 71 -13.45 -30.67 16.38
CA ASP A 71 -14.82 -30.17 16.19
C ASP A 71 -14.89 -28.69 15.76
N GLY A 72 -13.85 -28.21 15.05
CA GLY A 72 -13.77 -26.84 14.53
C GLY A 72 -13.16 -25.82 15.49
N LEU A 73 -12.65 -26.27 16.64
CA LEU A 73 -11.94 -25.41 17.59
C LEU A 73 -10.53 -25.05 17.13
N ASP A 74 -9.95 -25.87 16.26
CA ASP A 74 -8.64 -25.60 15.67
C ASP A 74 -8.75 -25.49 14.16
N LEU A 75 -8.15 -24.44 13.60
CA LEU A 75 -8.16 -24.13 12.18
C LEU A 75 -6.74 -23.85 11.71
N PHE A 76 -6.41 -24.26 10.49
CA PHE A 76 -5.17 -23.89 9.84
C PHE A 76 -5.41 -23.47 8.40
N THR A 77 -4.85 -22.31 8.04
CA THR A 77 -4.88 -21.76 6.68
C THR A 77 -3.45 -21.53 6.18
N PHE A 78 -3.16 -21.96 4.96
CA PHE A 78 -1.89 -21.70 4.28
C PHE A 78 -2.14 -21.15 2.88
N ARG A 79 -1.65 -19.94 2.60
CA ARG A 79 -1.84 -19.21 1.34
C ARG A 79 -0.49 -18.83 0.70
N PRO A 80 0.12 -19.71 -0.10
CA PRO A 80 1.27 -19.36 -0.93
C PRO A 80 0.85 -18.49 -2.11
N TYR A 81 1.72 -17.56 -2.48
CA TYR A 81 1.51 -16.58 -3.53
C TYR A 81 2.76 -16.45 -4.42
N LEU A 82 2.56 -16.35 -5.74
CA LEU A 82 3.62 -16.12 -6.71
C LEU A 82 3.15 -15.11 -7.76
N LEU A 83 3.90 -14.02 -7.89
CA LEU A 83 3.74 -13.03 -8.96
C LEU A 83 4.92 -13.13 -9.91
N LEU A 84 4.64 -13.29 -11.20
CA LEU A 84 5.62 -13.25 -12.28
C LEU A 84 5.32 -12.04 -13.18
N ASP A 85 6.13 -11.00 -13.10
CA ASP A 85 6.02 -9.80 -13.93
C ASP A 85 7.04 -9.83 -15.07
N TYR A 86 6.62 -9.37 -16.26
CA TYR A 86 7.48 -9.40 -17.45
C TYR A 86 8.32 -8.13 -17.63
N GLN A 87 7.89 -7.01 -17.07
CA GLN A 87 8.49 -5.70 -17.24
C GLN A 87 9.47 -5.41 -16.11
N ASP A 88 9.11 -5.79 -14.89
CA ASP A 88 9.84 -5.44 -13.68
C ASP A 88 10.22 -6.71 -12.90
N SER A 89 11.52 -6.96 -12.79
CA SER A 89 12.02 -8.12 -12.03
C SER A 89 11.75 -8.00 -10.54
N ASP A 90 11.69 -6.77 -10.00
CA ASP A 90 11.55 -6.54 -8.56
C ASP A 90 10.11 -6.78 -8.11
N ARG A 91 9.16 -6.69 -9.05
CA ARG A 91 7.78 -7.13 -8.84
C ARG A 91 7.63 -8.65 -8.86
N THR A 92 8.56 -9.40 -9.45
CA THR A 92 8.49 -10.87 -9.50
C THR A 92 8.92 -11.48 -8.16
N HIS A 93 7.99 -12.07 -7.42
CA HIS A 93 8.27 -12.59 -6.08
C HIS A 93 7.36 -13.77 -5.68
N PHE A 94 7.86 -14.56 -4.73
CA PHE A 94 7.08 -15.55 -3.99
C PHE A 94 6.86 -15.05 -2.57
N ASP A 95 5.63 -15.15 -2.06
CA ASP A 95 5.30 -14.81 -0.68
C ASP A 95 4.41 -15.88 -0.03
N ILE A 96 4.48 -15.96 1.30
CA ILE A 96 3.47 -16.66 2.10
C ILE A 96 2.55 -15.60 2.68
N ARG A 97 1.43 -15.36 2.00
CA ARG A 97 0.45 -14.35 2.42
C ARG A 97 -0.14 -14.70 3.78
N GLU A 98 -0.45 -15.97 3.99
CA GLU A 98 -0.93 -16.49 5.27
C GLU A 98 -0.37 -17.90 5.55
N ALA A 99 -0.08 -18.15 6.82
CA ALA A 99 0.24 -19.46 7.36
C ALA A 99 -0.17 -19.43 8.84
N LEU A 100 -1.46 -19.59 9.09
CA LEU A 100 -2.11 -19.19 10.32
C LEU A 100 -2.77 -20.39 10.99
N TRP A 101 -2.41 -20.66 12.24
CA TRP A 101 -3.18 -21.54 13.12
C TRP A 101 -4.03 -20.71 14.07
N ILE A 102 -5.27 -21.12 14.26
CA ILE A 102 -6.24 -20.50 15.17
C ILE A 102 -6.75 -21.57 16.12
N HIS A 103 -6.79 -21.25 17.42
CA HIS A 103 -7.49 -22.02 18.44
C HIS A 103 -8.59 -21.18 19.09
N VAL A 104 -9.82 -21.69 19.08
CA VAL A 104 -11.00 -21.04 19.65
C VAL A 104 -11.31 -21.68 21.01
N GLY A 105 -11.31 -20.87 22.06
CA GLY A 105 -11.77 -21.22 23.40
C GLY A 105 -13.20 -20.71 23.67
N ASP A 106 -13.63 -20.78 24.93
CA ASP A 106 -14.97 -20.34 25.34
C ASP A 106 -15.14 -18.81 25.27
N ASP A 107 -14.14 -18.06 25.74
CA ASP A 107 -14.12 -16.60 25.86
C ASP A 107 -12.80 -15.97 25.36
N TRP A 108 -12.03 -16.73 24.58
CA TRP A 108 -10.77 -16.28 23.99
C TRP A 108 -10.47 -17.02 22.69
N GLU A 109 -9.58 -16.43 21.89
CA GLU A 109 -9.06 -17.02 20.66
C GLU A 109 -7.56 -16.73 20.56
N LEU A 110 -6.76 -17.72 20.15
CA LEU A 110 -5.34 -17.55 19.90
C LEU A 110 -5.05 -17.78 18.43
N ARG A 111 -4.39 -16.80 17.81
CA ARG A 111 -3.90 -16.85 16.43
C ARG A 111 -2.38 -16.85 16.46
N SER A 112 -1.75 -17.79 15.77
CA SER A 112 -0.28 -17.88 15.70
C SER A 112 0.16 -18.28 14.32
N GLY A 113 1.04 -17.50 13.71
CA GLY A 113 1.49 -17.73 12.35
C GLY A 113 1.76 -16.44 11.58
N ILE A 114 1.59 -16.48 10.26
CA ILE A 114 1.66 -15.31 9.39
C ILE A 114 0.23 -14.93 8.99
N SER A 115 -0.17 -13.69 9.25
CA SER A 115 -1.52 -13.21 8.95
C SER A 115 -1.51 -11.78 8.40
N ARG A 116 -2.51 -11.47 7.58
CA ARG A 116 -2.90 -10.09 7.31
C ARG A 116 -4.00 -9.69 8.30
N VAL A 117 -3.87 -8.53 8.90
CA VAL A 117 -4.78 -7.93 9.88
C VAL A 117 -5.17 -6.57 9.31
N PHE A 118 -6.44 -6.24 9.37
CA PHE A 118 -6.96 -4.96 8.90
C PHE A 118 -7.64 -4.24 10.05
N TRP A 119 -7.22 -3.01 10.32
CA TRP A 119 -7.92 -2.08 11.19
C TRP A 119 -8.36 -0.87 10.38
N GLY A 120 -9.52 -0.31 10.68
CA GLY A 120 -10.07 0.81 9.94
C GLY A 120 -11.52 0.61 9.54
N LYS A 121 -12.13 1.73 9.16
CA LYS A 121 -13.52 1.91 8.78
C LYS A 121 -13.65 2.80 7.55
N THR A 122 -12.73 3.74 7.31
CA THR A 122 -12.77 4.67 6.16
C THR A 122 -12.33 4.02 4.84
N GLU A 123 -12.65 4.65 3.72
CA GLU A 123 -12.57 4.05 2.39
C GLU A 123 -11.32 4.44 1.60
N PHE A 124 -10.78 5.64 1.78
CA PHE A 124 -9.62 6.12 0.99
C PHE A 124 -8.28 6.01 1.73
N ILE A 125 -8.29 6.03 3.06
CA ILE A 125 -7.11 5.81 3.90
C ILE A 125 -7.55 5.17 5.21
N ASN A 126 -6.75 4.25 5.75
CA ASN A 126 -6.97 3.64 7.06
C ASN A 126 -5.81 4.00 8.00
N LEU A 127 -5.96 5.09 8.75
CA LEU A 127 -4.90 5.66 9.58
C LEU A 127 -4.48 4.72 10.71
N VAL A 128 -5.43 3.94 11.22
CA VAL A 128 -5.19 3.02 12.32
C VAL A 128 -4.55 1.70 11.85
N ASP A 129 -4.52 1.42 10.55
CA ASP A 129 -3.99 0.17 10.01
C ASP A 129 -2.46 0.14 10.05
N VAL A 130 -1.90 -0.43 11.12
CA VAL A 130 -0.46 -0.31 11.43
C VAL A 130 0.25 -1.67 11.59
N ILE A 131 -0.49 -2.78 11.62
CA ILE A 131 0.10 -4.09 11.90
C ILE A 131 0.95 -4.58 10.73
N ASN A 132 0.35 -4.58 9.53
CA ASN A 132 0.94 -5.13 8.32
C ASN A 132 1.64 -4.04 7.50
N GLN A 133 2.68 -4.45 6.78
CA GLN A 133 3.43 -3.60 5.85
C GLN A 133 2.77 -3.58 4.48
N ASP A 134 2.78 -2.43 3.81
CA ASP A 134 2.33 -2.28 2.42
C ASP A 134 3.16 -3.10 1.42
N ASP A 135 2.48 -3.63 0.40
CA ASP A 135 3.06 -4.35 -0.72
C ASP A 135 2.84 -3.60 -2.05
N LEU A 136 3.58 -2.51 -2.25
CA LEU A 136 3.40 -1.59 -3.38
C LEU A 136 3.66 -2.24 -4.75
N VAL A 137 4.34 -3.39 -4.80
CA VAL A 137 4.51 -4.10 -6.07
C VAL A 137 3.28 -4.89 -6.47
N ASP A 138 2.35 -5.21 -5.56
CA ASP A 138 1.11 -5.94 -5.88
C ASP A 138 -0.08 -4.99 -6.10
N GLY A 139 -0.16 -3.92 -5.30
CA GLY A 139 -1.15 -2.85 -5.41
C GLY A 139 -1.09 -1.87 -4.22
N ASP A 140 -1.72 -0.71 -4.37
CA ASP A 140 -1.65 0.37 -3.36
C ASP A 140 -2.30 -0.02 -2.02
N ASP A 141 -3.34 -0.85 -2.06
CA ASP A 141 -4.06 -1.35 -0.86
C ASP A 141 -3.62 -2.76 -0.43
N GLU A 142 -2.64 -3.36 -1.11
CA GLU A 142 -2.17 -4.70 -0.78
C GLU A 142 -1.17 -4.68 0.38
N LYS A 143 -1.25 -5.70 1.24
CA LYS A 143 -0.42 -5.82 2.43
C LYS A 143 0.36 -7.14 2.45
N LEU A 144 1.55 -7.11 3.03
CA LEU A 144 2.34 -8.28 3.38
C LEU A 144 1.78 -8.98 4.62
N GLY A 145 1.84 -10.31 4.67
CA GLY A 145 1.52 -11.07 5.88
C GLY A 145 2.53 -10.82 7.01
N GLN A 146 2.07 -10.58 8.23
CA GLN A 146 2.89 -10.32 9.40
C GLN A 146 3.01 -11.58 10.26
N PRO A 147 4.23 -12.09 10.52
CA PRO A 147 4.42 -13.12 11.54
C PRO A 147 4.05 -12.59 12.92
N MET A 148 3.16 -13.29 13.63
CA MET A 148 2.60 -12.81 14.88
C MET A 148 2.05 -13.93 15.78
N VAL A 149 1.90 -13.59 17.06
CA VAL A 149 1.01 -14.26 18.01
C VAL A 149 -0.02 -13.24 18.47
N ASN A 150 -1.29 -13.57 18.36
CA ASN A 150 -2.40 -12.72 18.78
C ASN A 150 -3.34 -13.48 19.71
N LEU A 151 -3.61 -12.88 20.87
CA LEU A 151 -4.59 -13.37 21.83
C LEU A 151 -5.77 -12.40 21.84
N SER A 152 -6.95 -12.89 21.46
CA SER A 152 -8.21 -12.18 21.56
C SER A 152 -8.96 -12.65 22.80
N LEU A 153 -9.43 -11.72 23.63
CA LEU A 153 -10.28 -11.99 24.80
C LEU A 153 -11.66 -11.39 24.55
N VAL A 154 -12.70 -12.20 24.62
CA VAL A 154 -14.07 -11.82 24.31
C VAL A 154 -14.87 -11.67 25.60
N HIS A 155 -15.33 -10.46 25.87
CA HIS A 155 -16.12 -10.15 27.05
C HIS A 155 -17.34 -9.27 26.73
N ASP A 156 -18.33 -9.25 27.63
CA ASP A 156 -19.54 -8.40 27.49
C ASP A 156 -19.24 -6.90 27.37
N TRP A 157 -18.06 -6.47 27.82
CA TRP A 157 -17.63 -5.08 27.80
C TRP A 157 -16.68 -4.75 26.63
N GLY A 158 -16.44 -5.69 25.72
CA GLY A 158 -15.67 -5.52 24.49
C GLY A 158 -14.68 -6.66 24.25
N ILE A 159 -13.99 -6.58 23.11
CA ILE A 159 -12.94 -7.50 22.70
C ILE A 159 -11.59 -6.84 22.94
N PHE A 160 -10.65 -7.58 23.54
CA PHE A 160 -9.26 -7.17 23.68
C PHE A 160 -8.37 -8.06 22.84
N ASP A 161 -7.70 -7.45 21.88
CA ASP A 161 -6.70 -8.11 21.06
C ASP A 161 -5.30 -7.68 21.50
N PHE A 162 -4.47 -8.64 21.88
CA PHE A 162 -3.06 -8.44 22.21
C PHE A 162 -2.22 -9.05 21.09
N TYR A 163 -1.31 -8.28 20.52
CA TYR A 163 -0.45 -8.69 19.42
C TYR A 163 1.01 -8.64 19.83
N LEU A 164 1.73 -9.69 19.49
CA LEU A 164 3.18 -9.74 19.51
C LEU A 164 3.64 -10.07 18.09
N LEU A 165 4.30 -9.12 17.44
CA LEU A 165 4.70 -9.21 16.04
C LEU A 165 6.17 -9.62 15.99
N LEU A 166 6.46 -10.69 15.26
CA LEU A 166 7.76 -11.37 15.27
C LEU A 166 8.56 -11.01 14.03
N GLY A 167 9.48 -10.07 14.16
CA GLY A 167 10.26 -9.55 13.04
C GLY A 167 9.48 -8.53 12.22
N PHE A 168 10.23 -7.71 11.51
CA PHE A 168 9.73 -6.68 10.62
C PHE A 168 9.92 -7.10 9.17
N ARG A 169 8.92 -6.81 8.34
CA ARG A 169 8.98 -6.99 6.89
C ARG A 169 9.06 -5.61 6.25
N GLU A 170 10.05 -5.41 5.41
CA GLU A 170 10.24 -4.14 4.69
C GLU A 170 9.17 -3.95 3.62
N ARG A 171 8.86 -2.69 3.32
CA ARG A 171 7.98 -2.28 2.22
C ARG A 171 8.58 -2.71 0.88
N THR A 172 7.76 -3.24 -0.01
CA THR A 172 8.18 -3.52 -1.39
C THR A 172 8.04 -2.27 -2.25
N PHE A 173 8.87 -2.12 -3.28
CA PHE A 173 8.85 -0.99 -4.20
C PHE A 173 9.03 -1.46 -5.63
N PRO A 174 8.37 -0.82 -6.62
CA PRO A 174 8.64 -1.13 -8.02
C PRO A 174 10.08 -0.79 -8.39
N GLY A 175 10.67 -1.64 -9.24
CA GLY A 175 12.05 -1.55 -9.68
C GLY A 175 12.28 -0.49 -10.77
N PRO A 176 13.51 -0.32 -11.26
CA PRO A 176 13.86 0.70 -12.26
C PRO A 176 13.04 0.64 -13.55
N ASP A 177 12.69 -0.57 -14.00
CA ASP A 177 11.87 -0.84 -15.19
C ASP A 177 10.35 -0.81 -14.90
N GLY A 178 9.98 -0.73 -13.61
CA GLY A 178 8.62 -0.58 -13.11
C GLY A 178 8.04 0.82 -13.37
N ARG A 179 6.71 0.87 -13.36
CA ARG A 179 5.90 2.09 -13.51
C ARG A 179 5.21 2.40 -12.18
N LEU A 180 4.71 3.62 -12.02
CA LEU A 180 4.13 4.11 -10.75
C LEU A 180 5.14 4.08 -9.60
N ARG A 181 6.41 4.38 -9.90
CA ARG A 181 7.48 4.49 -8.91
C ARG A 181 7.85 5.95 -8.67
N THR A 182 8.62 6.18 -7.62
CA THR A 182 9.34 7.44 -7.43
C THR A 182 10.34 7.66 -8.58
N PRO A 183 10.67 8.92 -8.93
CA PRO A 183 11.63 9.25 -9.98
C PRO A 183 12.98 8.54 -9.81
N ILE A 184 13.43 8.42 -8.57
CA ILE A 184 14.61 7.67 -8.16
C ILE A 184 14.14 6.33 -7.56
N PRO A 185 14.62 5.17 -8.06
CA PRO A 185 14.28 3.87 -7.50
C PRO A 185 14.72 3.72 -6.04
N VAL A 186 14.05 2.84 -5.30
CA VAL A 186 14.37 2.55 -3.90
C VAL A 186 15.27 1.31 -3.81
N ASP A 187 16.36 1.39 -3.05
CA ASP A 187 17.25 0.27 -2.73
C ASP A 187 16.62 -0.60 -1.63
N THR A 188 15.86 -1.60 -2.05
CA THR A 188 15.22 -2.57 -1.15
C THR A 188 16.19 -3.60 -0.58
N ASP A 189 17.39 -3.74 -1.14
CA ASP A 189 18.39 -4.72 -0.70
C ASP A 189 19.24 -4.21 0.46
N ASN A 190 19.35 -2.89 0.62
CA ASN A 190 20.18 -2.26 1.65
C ASN A 190 19.39 -1.26 2.52
N PRO A 191 18.30 -1.69 3.21
CA PRO A 191 17.55 -0.82 4.10
C PRO A 191 18.37 -0.44 5.34
N GLU A 192 18.12 0.76 5.85
CA GLU A 192 18.71 1.25 7.09
C GLU A 192 17.69 1.25 8.22
N TYR A 193 18.21 1.07 9.45
CA TYR A 193 17.40 1.01 10.66
C TYR A 193 17.97 1.95 11.72
N SER A 194 17.08 2.66 12.41
CA SER A 194 17.43 3.45 13.60
C SER A 194 17.95 2.55 14.74
N ARG A 195 18.48 3.16 15.79
CA ARG A 195 19.03 2.42 16.93
C ARG A 195 17.99 1.55 17.66
N GLU A 196 16.74 2.00 17.65
CA GLU A 196 15.61 1.33 18.32
C GLU A 196 14.74 0.53 17.33
N ALA A 197 15.21 0.34 16.09
CA ALA A 197 14.52 -0.43 15.05
C ALA A 197 15.43 -1.50 14.44
N GLY A 198 14.83 -2.53 13.86
CA GLY A 198 15.56 -3.60 13.20
C GLY A 198 14.67 -4.65 12.57
N GLN A 199 15.17 -5.33 11.54
CA GLN A 199 14.44 -6.40 10.85
C GLN A 199 13.98 -7.56 11.77
N ARG A 200 14.66 -7.76 12.91
CA ARG A 200 14.36 -8.83 13.88
C ARG A 200 13.67 -8.33 15.14
N ASP A 201 13.21 -7.08 15.13
CA ASP A 201 12.54 -6.51 16.29
C ASP A 201 11.21 -7.20 16.56
N ILE A 202 10.80 -7.11 17.81
CA ILE A 202 9.52 -7.64 18.28
C ILE A 202 8.66 -6.45 18.63
N ASP A 203 7.71 -6.16 17.76
CA ASP A 203 6.73 -5.10 17.97
C ASP A 203 5.55 -5.66 18.79
N TRP A 204 4.74 -4.76 19.35
CA TRP A 204 3.50 -5.15 20.00
C TRP A 204 2.38 -4.16 19.71
N ALA A 205 1.16 -4.66 19.82
CA ALA A 205 -0.03 -3.84 19.74
C ALA A 205 -1.13 -4.34 20.67
N VAL A 206 -1.99 -3.43 21.10
CA VAL A 206 -3.21 -3.76 21.86
C VAL A 206 -4.37 -3.02 21.24
N ARG A 207 -5.47 -3.72 20.97
CA ARG A 207 -6.70 -3.11 20.47
C ARG A 207 -7.86 -3.50 21.37
N TRP A 208 -8.67 -2.51 21.72
CA TRP A 208 -9.97 -2.71 22.35
C TRP A 208 -11.06 -2.24 21.40
N GLN A 209 -12.09 -3.06 21.20
CA GLN A 209 -13.25 -2.68 20.39
C GLN A 209 -14.55 -3.08 21.05
N ARG A 210 -15.58 -2.26 20.89
CA ARG A 210 -16.91 -2.54 21.45
C ARG A 210 -18.02 -1.75 20.75
N PRO A 211 -19.19 -2.38 20.51
CA PRO A 211 -20.42 -1.62 20.31
C PRO A 211 -20.81 -0.86 21.59
N LEU A 212 -20.88 0.47 21.52
CA LEU A 212 -21.31 1.33 22.61
C LEU A 212 -22.83 1.33 22.78
N ASN A 213 -23.56 1.13 21.67
CA ASN A 213 -25.01 0.96 21.58
C ASN A 213 -25.37 0.28 20.23
N ASP A 214 -26.65 0.24 19.89
CA ASP A 214 -27.14 -0.41 18.65
C ASP A 214 -26.65 0.22 17.34
N TYR A 215 -26.10 1.44 17.39
CA TYR A 215 -25.70 2.22 16.22
C TYR A 215 -24.23 2.61 16.20
N VAL A 216 -23.57 2.68 17.37
CA VAL A 216 -22.20 3.19 17.49
C VAL A 216 -21.23 2.10 17.91
N GLU A 217 -20.16 1.93 17.14
CA GLU A 217 -18.98 1.13 17.46
C GLU A 217 -17.78 2.03 17.74
N MET A 218 -16.91 1.59 18.65
CA MET A 218 -15.67 2.28 18.99
C MET A 218 -14.51 1.30 19.06
N GLY A 219 -13.38 1.70 18.50
CA GLY A 219 -12.08 1.05 18.64
C GLY A 219 -11.05 1.99 19.27
N LEU A 220 -10.19 1.45 20.13
CA LEU A 220 -8.99 2.12 20.64
C LEU A 220 -7.80 1.19 20.44
N SER A 221 -6.70 1.71 19.91
CA SER A 221 -5.50 0.93 19.67
C SER A 221 -4.24 1.60 20.20
N LEU A 222 -3.29 0.77 20.61
CA LEU A 222 -1.92 1.15 20.95
C LEU A 222 -0.98 0.28 20.11
N PHE A 223 0.02 0.89 19.50
CA PHE A 223 1.07 0.20 18.76
C PHE A 223 2.42 0.77 19.17
N SER A 224 3.43 -0.09 19.28
CA SER A 224 4.82 0.30 19.52
C SER A 224 5.72 -0.69 18.80
N GLY A 225 6.50 -0.18 17.85
CA GLY A 225 7.34 -0.99 16.98
C GLY A 225 7.92 -0.23 15.80
N VAL A 226 8.48 -0.96 14.85
CA VAL A 226 9.06 -0.37 13.63
C VAL A 226 7.99 0.39 12.83
N ASP A 227 8.30 1.55 12.29
CA ASP A 227 7.40 2.31 11.44
C ASP A 227 7.16 1.59 10.11
N ARG A 228 5.91 1.58 9.65
CA ARG A 228 5.51 0.98 8.36
C ARG A 228 5.68 1.97 7.22
N GLU A 229 5.95 3.24 7.52
CA GLU A 229 6.25 4.31 6.56
C GLU A 229 7.75 4.67 6.64
N PRO A 230 8.61 4.14 5.75
CA PRO A 230 10.03 4.47 5.76
C PRO A 230 10.28 5.90 5.28
N TRP A 231 11.36 6.48 5.79
CA TRP A 231 11.93 7.71 5.25
C TRP A 231 13.06 7.38 4.28
N TYR A 232 13.36 8.28 3.35
CA TYR A 232 14.39 8.02 2.35
C TYR A 232 15.66 8.84 2.58
N SER A 233 16.80 8.20 2.42
CA SER A 233 18.13 8.81 2.31
C SER A 233 18.66 8.57 0.90
N PHE A 234 19.65 9.35 0.46
CA PHE A 234 20.28 9.14 -0.84
C PHE A 234 21.55 8.32 -0.72
N ASN A 235 21.83 7.42 -1.68
CA ASN A 235 23.09 6.67 -1.74
C ASN A 235 24.32 7.50 -2.16
N PHE A 236 24.13 8.78 -2.50
CA PHE A 236 25.19 9.71 -2.92
C PHE A 236 25.92 9.35 -4.22
N ASP A 237 25.32 8.49 -5.07
CA ASP A 237 25.86 8.10 -6.38
C ASP A 237 24.97 8.66 -7.50
N LEU A 238 25.47 9.64 -8.25
CA LEU A 238 24.73 10.26 -9.36
C LEU A 238 24.72 9.40 -10.64
N ASN A 239 25.58 8.39 -10.74
CA ASN A 239 25.63 7.48 -11.89
C ASN A 239 24.62 6.33 -11.73
N ASN A 240 24.38 5.91 -10.48
CA ASN A 240 23.39 4.91 -10.12
C ASN A 240 22.55 5.38 -8.92
N PRO A 241 21.68 6.38 -9.10
CA PRO A 241 20.97 7.01 -7.99
C PRO A 241 19.91 6.09 -7.40
N MET A 242 19.95 5.91 -6.08
CA MET A 242 18.99 5.10 -5.34
C MET A 242 18.57 5.79 -4.05
N LEU A 243 17.30 5.63 -3.68
CA LEU A 243 16.76 6.01 -2.37
C LEU A 243 16.91 4.84 -1.40
N ILE A 244 17.59 5.05 -0.28
CA ILE A 244 17.74 4.07 0.79
C ILE A 244 16.57 4.24 1.76
N PRO A 245 15.72 3.22 2.00
CA PRO A 245 14.64 3.31 2.98
C PRO A 245 15.19 3.18 4.40
N ASN A 246 14.75 4.05 5.30
CA ASN A 246 15.17 4.18 6.68
C ASN A 246 13.99 3.95 7.60
N TYR A 247 14.07 2.90 8.41
CA TYR A 247 13.02 2.52 9.34
C TYR A 247 13.35 2.97 10.77
N HIS A 248 12.38 3.61 11.41
CA HIS A 248 12.49 4.13 12.77
C HIS A 248 11.50 3.43 13.70
N HIS A 249 11.73 3.49 15.01
CA HIS A 249 10.71 3.09 15.99
C HIS A 249 9.60 4.15 16.07
N LYS A 250 8.34 3.73 16.17
CA LYS A 250 7.19 4.59 16.47
C LYS A 250 6.30 4.02 17.56
N ASP A 251 5.70 4.92 18.32
CA ASP A 251 4.56 4.67 19.20
C ASP A 251 3.32 5.37 18.62
N GLN A 252 2.20 4.65 18.54
CA GLN A 252 0.95 5.15 17.96
C GLN A 252 -0.23 4.86 18.88
N LEU A 253 -1.06 5.87 19.11
CA LEU A 253 -2.38 5.77 19.72
C LEU A 253 -3.42 5.95 18.62
N GLY A 254 -4.36 5.01 18.49
CA GLY A 254 -5.45 5.06 17.50
C GLY A 254 -6.84 5.11 18.14
N LEU A 255 -7.76 5.77 17.45
CA LEU A 255 -9.19 5.86 17.75
C LEU A 255 -9.97 5.60 16.47
N GLU A 256 -10.99 4.74 16.56
CA GLU A 256 -11.94 4.44 15.50
C GLU A 256 -13.36 4.64 16.04
N LEU A 257 -14.23 5.28 15.27
CA LEU A 257 -15.66 5.42 15.55
C LEU A 257 -16.45 5.15 14.28
N GLU A 258 -17.53 4.39 14.43
CA GLU A 258 -18.47 4.12 13.35
C GLU A 258 -19.90 4.26 13.87
N TYR A 259 -20.73 5.00 13.15
CA TYR A 259 -22.15 5.14 13.39
C TYR A 259 -22.96 4.67 12.19
N LEU A 260 -23.86 3.71 12.37
CA LEU A 260 -24.71 3.13 11.32
C LEU A 260 -26.19 3.33 11.65
N TYR A 261 -26.96 3.97 10.76
CA TYR A 261 -28.41 4.16 10.94
C TYR A 261 -29.18 4.35 9.62
N GLU A 262 -30.16 3.48 9.33
CA GLU A 262 -31.10 3.58 8.19
C GLU A 262 -30.44 3.86 6.81
N GLY A 263 -29.18 3.45 6.62
CA GLY A 263 -28.40 3.67 5.38
C GLY A 263 -27.34 4.77 5.47
N TRP A 264 -27.28 5.53 6.56
CA TRP A 264 -26.16 6.41 6.89
C TRP A 264 -25.05 5.62 7.55
N ALA A 265 -23.80 5.85 7.10
CA ALA A 265 -22.61 5.54 7.85
C ALA A 265 -21.82 6.82 8.13
N VAL A 266 -21.44 7.06 9.39
CA VAL A 266 -20.50 8.12 9.74
C VAL A 266 -19.30 7.48 10.40
N LYS A 267 -18.13 7.68 9.81
CA LYS A 267 -16.88 7.03 10.17
C LYS A 267 -15.88 8.09 10.60
N PHE A 268 -15.06 7.75 11.58
CA PHE A 268 -13.99 8.63 12.03
C PHE A 268 -12.81 7.78 12.51
N GLU A 269 -11.62 8.12 12.02
CA GLU A 269 -10.37 7.57 12.52
C GLU A 269 -9.44 8.71 12.92
N ALA A 270 -8.65 8.50 13.97
CA ALA A 270 -7.60 9.42 14.36
C ALA A 270 -6.42 8.68 14.97
N ILE A 271 -5.22 9.21 14.72
CA ILE A 271 -3.99 8.70 15.31
C ILE A 271 -3.17 9.84 15.91
N GLY A 272 -2.45 9.52 16.98
CA GLY A 272 -1.34 10.34 17.50
C GLY A 272 -0.08 9.50 17.51
N VAL A 273 0.97 9.98 16.85
CA VAL A 273 2.22 9.25 16.62
C VAL A 273 3.39 9.99 17.24
N ARG A 274 4.32 9.19 17.78
CA ARG A 274 5.60 9.65 18.32
C ARG A 274 6.71 8.72 17.85
N SER A 275 7.73 9.29 17.20
CA SER A 275 8.98 8.61 16.87
C SER A 275 10.19 9.44 17.33
N GLU A 276 11.41 8.94 17.09
CA GLU A 276 12.63 9.72 17.30
C GLU A 276 12.71 10.95 16.40
N ARG A 277 12.03 10.91 15.25
CA ARG A 277 12.13 11.92 14.19
C ARG A 277 10.96 12.89 14.20
N GLU A 278 9.75 12.42 14.47
CA GLU A 278 8.54 13.24 14.33
C GLU A 278 7.48 12.98 15.42
N HIS A 279 6.65 14.00 15.64
CA HIS A 279 5.47 13.94 16.48
C HIS A 279 4.31 14.56 15.72
N TYR A 280 3.29 13.78 15.42
CA TYR A 280 2.17 14.23 14.61
C TYR A 280 0.87 13.58 15.03
N TRP A 281 -0.24 14.15 14.55
CA TRP A 281 -1.54 13.52 14.55
C TRP A 281 -2.13 13.57 13.14
N ALA A 282 -2.96 12.58 12.83
CA ALA A 282 -3.77 12.57 11.63
C ALA A 282 -5.19 12.14 11.97
N ALA A 283 -6.16 12.58 11.17
CA ALA A 283 -7.55 12.20 11.32
C ALA A 283 -8.26 12.14 9.97
N VAL A 284 -9.21 11.23 9.83
CA VAL A 284 -10.12 11.15 8.69
C VAL A 284 -11.55 11.03 9.20
N THR A 285 -12.47 11.75 8.56
CA THR A 285 -13.90 11.59 8.80
C THR A 285 -14.63 11.30 7.50
N GLY A 286 -15.45 10.27 7.51
CA GLY A 286 -16.23 9.82 6.36
C GLY A 286 -17.72 9.88 6.63
N VAL A 287 -18.49 10.27 5.62
CA VAL A 287 -19.96 10.15 5.61
C VAL A 287 -20.38 9.41 4.35
N GLU A 288 -21.13 8.35 4.55
CA GLU A 288 -21.71 7.56 3.49
C GLU A 288 -23.24 7.53 3.58
N TYR A 289 -23.86 7.44 2.42
CA TYR A 289 -25.29 7.17 2.34
C TYR A 289 -25.60 6.17 1.23
N SER A 290 -26.26 5.09 1.61
CA SER A 290 -26.70 4.04 0.69
C SER A 290 -28.15 4.23 0.27
N PHE A 291 -28.35 4.41 -1.03
CA PHE A 291 -29.64 4.38 -1.69
C PHE A 291 -29.94 2.95 -2.12
N TYR A 292 -30.84 2.29 -1.40
CA TYR A 292 -31.23 0.92 -1.70
C TYR A 292 -32.35 0.83 -2.73
N GLY A 293 -32.25 -0.16 -3.61
CA GLY A 293 -33.29 -0.53 -4.58
C GLY A 293 -33.70 0.62 -5.51
N ILE A 294 -32.70 1.30 -6.10
CA ILE A 294 -32.90 2.46 -6.97
C ILE A 294 -33.90 2.13 -8.08
N MET A 295 -34.91 3.00 -8.22
CA MET A 295 -35.98 2.86 -9.22
C MET A 295 -36.76 1.53 -9.13
N GLY A 296 -36.78 0.87 -7.96
CA GLY A 296 -37.47 -0.40 -7.75
C GLY A 296 -36.75 -1.60 -8.37
N THR A 297 -35.45 -1.48 -8.63
CA THR A 297 -34.56 -2.57 -9.04
C THR A 297 -33.80 -3.13 -7.84
N ASP A 298 -32.95 -4.13 -8.06
CA ASP A 298 -32.02 -4.64 -7.03
C ASP A 298 -30.72 -3.81 -6.97
N LEU A 299 -30.60 -2.72 -7.75
CA LEU A 299 -29.42 -1.87 -7.77
C LEU A 299 -29.36 -0.96 -6.53
N ASP A 300 -28.23 -1.03 -5.83
CA ASP A 300 -27.90 -0.12 -4.75
C ASP A 300 -26.80 0.85 -5.17
N PHE A 301 -26.82 2.06 -4.61
CA PHE A 301 -25.75 3.05 -4.79
C PHE A 301 -25.36 3.63 -3.44
N THR A 302 -24.07 3.58 -3.11
CA THR A 302 -23.51 4.27 -1.95
C THR A 302 -22.73 5.48 -2.42
N LEU A 303 -23.06 6.65 -1.87
CA LEU A 303 -22.25 7.87 -2.01
C LEU A 303 -21.32 7.95 -0.80
N ILE A 304 -20.03 8.23 -1.04
CA ILE A 304 -18.97 8.28 -0.03
C ILE A 304 -18.34 9.67 -0.08
N ASN A 305 -18.13 10.30 1.07
CA ASN A 305 -17.38 11.55 1.17
C ASN A 305 -16.44 11.45 2.37
N GLU A 306 -15.16 11.71 2.18
CA GLU A 306 -14.16 11.68 3.24
C GLU A 306 -13.33 12.97 3.25
N PHE A 307 -12.95 13.40 4.45
CA PHE A 307 -12.04 14.51 4.67
C PHE A 307 -10.88 14.03 5.53
N MET A 308 -9.67 14.18 5.00
CA MET A 308 -8.43 13.80 5.68
C MET A 308 -7.69 15.04 6.17
N LYS A 309 -7.02 14.89 7.31
CA LYS A 309 -6.06 15.88 7.79
C LYS A 309 -4.88 15.20 8.46
N ASP A 310 -3.67 15.52 8.01
CA ASP A 310 -2.41 15.22 8.69
C ASP A 310 -1.79 16.53 9.17
N SER A 311 -1.31 16.55 10.43
CA SER A 311 -0.63 17.72 11.01
C SER A 311 0.79 17.95 10.49
N ARG A 312 1.36 16.97 9.76
CA ARG A 312 2.63 17.12 9.05
C ARG A 312 2.50 18.03 7.82
N ASP A 313 1.27 18.28 7.36
CA ASP A 313 0.98 19.04 6.13
C ASP A 313 1.84 18.50 4.97
N ASP A 314 2.50 19.38 4.20
CA ASP A 314 3.41 19.04 3.10
C ASP A 314 4.50 18.02 3.51
N LEU A 315 4.88 17.92 4.78
CA LEU A 315 5.92 16.96 5.22
C LEU A 315 5.43 15.51 5.36
N ALA A 316 4.13 15.25 5.23
CA ALA A 316 3.62 13.88 5.27
C ALA A 316 4.20 13.04 4.10
N PRO A 317 4.63 11.78 4.31
CA PRO A 317 5.13 10.94 3.22
C PRO A 317 4.05 10.55 2.19
N GLY A 318 2.79 10.44 2.63
CA GLY A 318 1.63 10.19 1.79
C GLY A 318 1.08 11.46 1.13
N TYR A 319 0.13 11.27 0.20
CA TYR A 319 -0.52 12.33 -0.58
C TYR A 319 -1.95 12.67 -0.09
N LEU A 320 -2.31 12.24 1.12
CA LEU A 320 -3.66 12.40 1.69
C LEU A 320 -3.62 13.22 3.00
N GLU A 321 -2.94 14.36 2.99
CA GLU A 321 -2.69 15.24 4.15
C GLU A 321 -3.75 16.32 4.39
N HIS A 322 -4.48 16.76 3.37
CA HIS A 322 -5.54 17.79 3.48
C HIS A 322 -6.62 17.62 2.41
N ASP A 323 -6.88 16.36 2.09
CA ASP A 323 -7.59 15.97 0.90
C ASP A 323 -9.08 15.77 1.16
N PHE A 324 -9.85 15.97 0.08
CA PHE A 324 -11.25 15.64 0.03
C PHE A 324 -11.49 14.50 -0.96
N GLY A 325 -11.98 13.38 -0.45
CA GLY A 325 -12.38 12.23 -1.25
C GLY A 325 -13.88 12.22 -1.49
N VAL A 326 -14.31 12.04 -2.74
CA VAL A 326 -15.70 11.74 -3.10
C VAL A 326 -15.73 10.45 -3.88
N GLY A 327 -16.47 9.47 -3.37
CA GLY A 327 -16.63 8.17 -3.99
C GLY A 327 -18.08 7.84 -4.28
N GLY A 328 -18.28 6.90 -5.20
CA GLY A 328 -19.57 6.29 -5.46
C GLY A 328 -19.41 4.82 -5.78
N ARG A 329 -20.25 3.95 -5.20
CA ARG A 329 -20.27 2.50 -5.46
C ARG A 329 -21.65 2.06 -5.87
N PHE A 330 -21.77 1.44 -7.04
CA PHE A 330 -22.96 0.72 -7.49
C PHE A 330 -22.79 -0.77 -7.21
N SER A 331 -23.75 -1.34 -6.50
CA SER A 331 -23.85 -2.78 -6.26
C SER A 331 -25.09 -3.30 -6.97
N PHE A 332 -24.90 -4.15 -7.98
CA PHE A 332 -26.01 -4.62 -8.82
C PHE A 332 -26.80 -5.76 -8.17
N ASN A 333 -26.26 -6.36 -7.10
CA ASN A 333 -26.85 -7.47 -6.36
C ASN A 333 -27.28 -8.63 -7.28
N ASP A 334 -26.52 -8.89 -8.35
CA ASP A 334 -26.75 -9.99 -9.29
C ASP A 334 -25.93 -11.24 -8.93
N GLU A 335 -26.28 -12.38 -9.50
CA GLU A 335 -25.57 -13.66 -9.26
C GLU A 335 -24.10 -13.66 -9.73
N PHE A 336 -23.69 -12.61 -10.45
CA PHE A 336 -22.35 -12.42 -10.97
C PHE A 336 -21.51 -11.47 -10.12
N ASP A 337 -22.06 -10.99 -9.00
CA ASP A 337 -21.38 -10.08 -8.08
C ASP A 337 -20.85 -8.83 -8.79
N THR A 338 -21.69 -8.22 -9.62
CA THR A 338 -21.29 -7.06 -10.40
C THR A 338 -21.24 -5.81 -9.53
N THR A 339 -20.08 -5.15 -9.52
CA THR A 339 -19.91 -3.85 -8.85
C THR A 339 -19.20 -2.86 -9.77
N MET A 340 -19.50 -1.57 -9.56
CA MET A 340 -18.80 -0.46 -10.18
C MET A 340 -18.52 0.57 -9.11
N GLN A 341 -17.28 1.02 -8.99
CA GLN A 341 -16.94 2.12 -8.10
C GLN A 341 -16.10 3.17 -8.81
N GLY A 342 -16.20 4.40 -8.32
CA GLY A 342 -15.35 5.49 -8.78
C GLY A 342 -15.06 6.44 -7.64
N GLY A 343 -13.85 6.97 -7.65
CA GLY A 343 -13.35 7.91 -6.65
C GLY A 343 -12.81 9.16 -7.33
N PHE A 344 -12.96 10.28 -6.64
CA PHE A 344 -12.34 11.55 -6.97
C PHE A 344 -11.64 12.06 -5.72
N LEU A 345 -10.32 12.18 -5.80
CA LEU A 345 -9.51 12.81 -4.77
C LEU A 345 -9.15 14.21 -5.26
N TRP A 346 -9.28 15.17 -4.36
CA TRP A 346 -8.93 16.55 -4.63
C TRP A 346 -8.20 17.15 -3.44
N ASP A 347 -7.01 17.64 -3.75
CA ASP A 347 -6.23 18.48 -2.88
C ASP A 347 -6.55 19.97 -3.17
N PRO A 348 -7.15 20.70 -2.21
CA PRO A 348 -7.51 22.10 -2.40
C PRO A 348 -6.31 23.06 -2.41
N ASP A 349 -5.17 22.70 -1.82
CA ASP A 349 -4.02 23.59 -1.68
C ASP A 349 -3.10 23.51 -2.91
N THR A 350 -2.98 22.31 -3.49
CA THR A 350 -2.08 22.02 -4.62
C THR A 350 -2.82 21.97 -5.96
N GLU A 351 -4.15 21.93 -5.91
CA GLU A 351 -5.10 21.70 -7.01
C GLU A 351 -4.98 20.31 -7.68
N GLU A 352 -4.21 19.39 -7.09
CA GLU A 352 -4.04 18.02 -7.58
C GLU A 352 -5.37 17.24 -7.53
N LYS A 353 -5.64 16.49 -8.61
CA LYS A 353 -6.90 15.79 -8.82
C LYS A 353 -6.67 14.42 -9.41
N VAL A 354 -7.12 13.38 -8.70
CA VAL A 354 -7.07 12.00 -9.16
C VAL A 354 -8.48 11.48 -9.33
N LEU A 355 -8.75 10.86 -10.47
CA LEU A 355 -9.99 10.14 -10.72
C LEU A 355 -9.66 8.65 -10.87
N SER A 356 -10.32 7.83 -10.08
CA SER A 356 -10.26 6.38 -10.17
C SER A 356 -11.63 5.81 -10.57
N PHE A 357 -11.60 4.73 -11.34
CA PHE A 357 -12.76 3.94 -11.69
C PHE A 357 -12.39 2.48 -11.64
N GLU A 358 -13.29 1.67 -11.10
CA GLU A 358 -13.16 0.23 -11.02
C GLU A 358 -14.48 -0.46 -11.36
N PHE A 359 -14.37 -1.56 -12.08
CA PHE A 359 -15.48 -2.45 -12.40
C PHE A 359 -15.04 -3.89 -12.18
N GLU A 360 -15.88 -4.66 -11.52
CA GLU A 360 -15.67 -6.09 -11.35
C GLU A 360 -16.95 -6.88 -11.64
N ARG A 361 -16.76 -8.08 -12.17
CA ARG A 361 -17.86 -9.01 -12.45
C ARG A 361 -17.35 -10.43 -12.68
N ARG A 362 -18.13 -11.42 -12.26
CA ARG A 362 -17.96 -12.82 -12.70
C ARG A 362 -18.54 -13.01 -14.10
N LEU A 363 -17.70 -13.50 -15.03
CA LEU A 363 -18.13 -13.89 -16.38
C LEU A 363 -18.73 -15.30 -16.39
N TYR A 364 -18.21 -16.17 -15.51
CA TYR A 364 -18.67 -17.53 -15.25
C TYR A 364 -18.51 -17.84 -13.75
N SER A 365 -18.89 -19.05 -13.31
CA SER A 365 -18.73 -19.46 -11.91
C SER A 365 -17.29 -19.41 -11.41
N ASP A 366 -16.34 -19.60 -12.33
CA ASP A 366 -14.91 -19.79 -12.11
C ASP A 366 -14.05 -18.71 -12.79
N LEU A 367 -14.64 -17.66 -13.39
CA LEU A 367 -13.89 -16.61 -14.08
C LEU A 367 -14.40 -15.23 -13.70
N LYS A 368 -13.53 -14.39 -13.12
CA LYS A 368 -13.76 -12.98 -12.78
C LYS A 368 -12.97 -12.06 -13.71
N ILE A 369 -13.56 -10.94 -14.08
CA ILE A 369 -12.88 -9.81 -14.70
C ILE A 369 -12.92 -8.61 -13.77
N GLU A 370 -11.80 -7.91 -13.67
CA GLU A 370 -11.65 -6.64 -12.97
C GLU A 370 -11.02 -5.64 -13.94
N ILE A 371 -11.56 -4.42 -14.01
CA ILE A 371 -11.05 -3.32 -14.83
C ILE A 371 -10.87 -2.12 -13.93
N GLN A 372 -9.65 -1.61 -13.86
CA GLN A 372 -9.32 -0.40 -13.12
C GLN A 372 -8.81 0.66 -14.09
N ALA A 373 -9.19 1.91 -13.89
CA ALA A 373 -8.68 3.04 -14.63
C ALA A 373 -8.37 4.18 -13.65
N VAL A 374 -7.19 4.77 -13.78
CA VAL A 374 -6.76 5.92 -12.98
C VAL A 374 -6.29 7.00 -13.92
N THR A 375 -6.66 8.25 -13.64
CA THR A 375 -6.15 9.41 -14.35
C THR A 375 -5.87 10.56 -13.40
N VAL A 376 -4.77 11.25 -13.65
CA VAL A 376 -4.34 12.41 -12.89
C VAL A 376 -4.58 13.63 -13.77
N LEU A 377 -5.58 14.44 -13.39
CA LEU A 377 -6.13 15.49 -14.24
C LEU A 377 -5.25 16.74 -14.28
N GLU A 378 -4.61 17.07 -13.16
CA GLU A 378 -3.67 18.17 -13.06
C GLU A 378 -2.31 17.60 -12.65
N ARG A 379 -1.38 17.61 -13.61
CA ARG A 379 0.02 17.23 -13.40
C ARG A 379 0.82 18.51 -13.28
N GLY A 380 1.08 18.94 -12.06
CA GLY A 380 1.95 20.07 -11.82
C GLY A 380 3.38 19.58 -11.78
N THR A 381 4.16 19.69 -12.86
CA THR A 381 5.61 19.44 -12.72
C THR A 381 6.20 20.47 -11.77
N PRO A 382 6.85 20.06 -10.67
CA PRO A 382 7.62 20.97 -9.85
C PRO A 382 8.60 21.77 -10.71
N PRO A 383 8.72 23.09 -10.53
CA PRO A 383 9.78 23.84 -11.17
C PRO A 383 11.12 23.28 -10.70
N VAL A 384 12.06 23.10 -11.64
CA VAL A 384 13.43 22.69 -11.33
C VAL A 384 14.39 23.72 -11.89
N ASP A 385 15.52 23.93 -11.22
CA ASP A 385 16.54 24.85 -11.66
C ASP A 385 17.38 24.27 -12.81
N ASP A 386 18.02 25.17 -13.55
CA ASP A 386 18.78 24.85 -14.76
C ASP A 386 20.25 24.49 -14.47
N THR A 387 20.73 24.74 -13.24
CA THR A 387 22.14 24.51 -12.87
C THR A 387 22.25 23.72 -11.56
N ASN A 388 23.23 22.82 -11.48
CA ASN A 388 23.46 22.04 -10.26
C ASN A 388 23.72 22.90 -9.01
N VAL A 389 24.35 24.07 -9.13
CA VAL A 389 24.60 24.98 -8.01
C VAL A 389 23.31 25.57 -7.46
N GLU A 390 22.38 25.96 -8.34
CA GLU A 390 21.06 26.46 -7.94
C GLU A 390 20.26 25.34 -7.27
N ILE A 391 20.21 24.15 -7.88
CA ILE A 391 19.51 23.00 -7.32
C ILE A 391 20.07 22.63 -5.93
N ILE A 392 21.40 22.52 -5.79
CA ILE A 392 22.01 22.23 -4.49
C ILE A 392 21.64 23.33 -3.50
N SER A 393 21.76 24.61 -3.87
CA SER A 393 21.39 25.72 -3.01
C SER A 393 19.94 25.65 -2.52
N ASP A 394 19.02 25.25 -3.41
CA ASP A 394 17.59 25.13 -3.12
C ASP A 394 17.28 23.90 -2.28
N LEU A 395 17.90 22.75 -2.57
CA LEU A 395 17.83 21.54 -1.74
C LEU A 395 18.33 21.81 -0.32
N LEU A 396 19.40 22.59 -0.16
CA LEU A 396 19.90 23.00 1.16
C LEU A 396 18.95 23.94 1.93
N GLN A 397 17.97 24.52 1.25
CA GLN A 397 16.98 25.43 1.82
C GLN A 397 15.57 24.82 1.88
N SER A 398 15.35 23.65 1.28
CA SER A 398 14.03 23.02 1.21
C SER A 398 13.65 22.39 2.55
N GLN A 399 12.34 22.24 2.79
CA GLN A 399 11.84 21.70 4.07
C GLN A 399 12.12 20.20 4.23
N LEU A 400 12.34 19.46 3.12
CA LEU A 400 12.85 18.09 3.16
C LEU A 400 14.23 18.00 3.82
N PHE A 401 14.98 19.11 3.83
CA PHE A 401 16.27 19.26 4.51
C PHE A 401 16.28 20.43 5.52
N GLY A 402 15.10 20.92 5.95
CA GLY A 402 14.93 22.22 6.60
C GLY A 402 14.31 22.18 8.00
N ASP A 403 14.92 22.99 8.88
CA ASP A 403 14.62 23.43 10.26
C ASP A 403 14.18 22.45 11.37
N ASP A 404 13.71 21.24 11.09
CA ASP A 404 13.52 20.20 12.14
C ASP A 404 14.09 18.82 11.77
N SER A 405 14.51 18.59 10.52
CA SER A 405 14.87 17.24 10.02
C SER A 405 16.36 17.03 9.71
N VAL A 406 17.16 18.10 9.52
CA VAL A 406 18.55 17.98 9.07
C VAL A 406 19.46 19.00 9.78
N THR A 407 20.40 18.52 10.60
CA THR A 407 21.47 19.36 11.16
C THR A 407 22.50 19.73 10.09
N TYR A 408 23.18 20.87 10.19
CA TYR A 408 24.30 21.29 9.31
C TYR A 408 25.25 20.15 8.91
N ASN A 409 25.47 19.18 9.81
CA ASN A 409 26.32 18.03 9.55
C ASN A 409 25.78 17.13 8.42
N GLN A 410 24.47 16.87 8.34
CA GLN A 410 23.90 16.01 7.31
C GLN A 410 23.93 16.67 5.92
N VAL A 411 23.80 18.00 5.84
CA VAL A 411 24.05 18.77 4.61
C VAL A 411 25.51 18.64 4.19
N VAL A 412 26.43 18.77 5.14
CA VAL A 412 27.85 18.58 4.89
C VAL A 412 28.14 17.14 4.48
N ASP A 413 27.52 16.15 5.11
CA ASP A 413 27.66 14.73 4.79
C ASP A 413 27.09 14.42 3.40
N PHE A 414 25.97 15.03 2.99
CA PHE A 414 25.43 14.92 1.64
C PHE A 414 26.41 15.46 0.59
N LEU A 415 26.94 16.67 0.81
CA LEU A 415 27.92 17.27 -0.10
C LEU A 415 29.25 16.51 -0.11
N LEU A 416 29.71 16.04 1.05
CA LEU A 416 30.93 15.24 1.16
C LEU A 416 30.74 13.89 0.49
N GLY A 417 29.62 13.21 0.69
CA GLY A 417 29.27 11.95 0.05
C GLY A 417 29.29 12.08 -1.47
N LEU A 418 28.61 13.11 -2.01
CA LEU A 418 28.66 13.42 -3.44
C LEU A 418 30.08 13.69 -3.95
N ILE A 419 30.90 14.44 -3.20
CA ILE A 419 32.29 14.73 -3.60
C ILE A 419 33.18 13.48 -3.49
N GLU A 420 32.94 12.61 -2.51
CA GLU A 420 33.69 11.38 -2.31
C GLU A 420 33.39 10.35 -3.40
N GLU A 421 32.12 10.20 -3.78
CA GLU A 421 31.68 9.21 -4.78
C GLU A 421 31.88 9.72 -6.22
N ASP A 422 31.42 10.93 -6.53
CA ASP A 422 31.40 11.49 -7.88
C ASP A 422 32.53 12.52 -8.16
N GLY A 423 33.28 12.90 -7.13
CA GLY A 423 34.40 13.84 -7.24
C GLY A 423 33.97 15.32 -7.25
N ILE A 424 34.96 16.22 -7.32
CA ILE A 424 34.72 17.67 -7.32
C ILE A 424 34.06 18.20 -8.61
N GLY A 425 33.84 17.35 -9.62
CA GLY A 425 33.24 17.72 -10.91
C GLY A 425 31.85 18.35 -10.75
N ILE A 426 31.08 17.87 -9.77
CA ILE A 426 29.75 18.40 -9.41
C ILE A 426 29.76 19.88 -9.01
N LEU A 427 30.91 20.43 -8.57
CA LEU A 427 31.03 21.84 -8.19
C LEU A 427 31.50 22.75 -9.34
N PHE A 428 32.05 22.17 -10.42
CA PHE A 428 32.74 22.94 -11.47
C PHE A 428 32.16 22.74 -12.87
N ASP A 429 31.39 21.69 -13.09
CA ASP A 429 30.65 21.45 -14.32
C ASP A 429 29.15 21.60 -14.03
N PRO A 430 28.48 22.67 -14.51
CA PRO A 430 27.10 22.97 -14.18
C PRO A 430 26.07 21.95 -14.70
N GLU A 431 26.46 21.11 -15.67
CA GLU A 431 25.61 20.05 -16.22
C GLU A 431 25.84 18.69 -15.54
N TYR A 432 26.88 18.56 -14.72
CA TYR A 432 27.23 17.29 -14.08
C TYR A 432 26.16 16.88 -13.07
N GLY A 433 25.57 15.70 -13.30
CA GLY A 433 24.50 15.17 -12.46
C GLY A 433 23.18 15.93 -12.53
N LEU A 434 23.04 16.90 -13.45
CA LEU A 434 21.91 17.83 -13.49
C LEU A 434 20.56 17.11 -13.50
N ASN A 435 20.41 16.08 -14.35
CA ASN A 435 19.17 15.32 -14.44
C ASN A 435 18.76 14.65 -13.11
N VAL A 436 19.74 14.12 -12.37
CA VAL A 436 19.51 13.44 -11.08
C VAL A 436 19.22 14.47 -9.99
N LEU A 437 19.95 15.59 -9.98
CA LEU A 437 19.69 16.70 -9.07
C LEU A 437 18.29 17.30 -9.30
N GLN A 438 17.85 17.42 -10.56
CA GLN A 438 16.49 17.85 -10.88
C GLN A 438 15.44 16.84 -10.39
N GLN A 439 15.72 15.54 -10.42
CA GLN A 439 14.85 14.52 -9.81
C GLN A 439 14.78 14.68 -8.29
N PHE A 440 15.91 14.95 -7.63
CA PHE A 440 15.91 15.29 -6.20
C PHE A 440 15.11 16.54 -5.91
N GLN A 441 15.22 17.57 -6.74
CA GLN A 441 14.47 18.80 -6.56
C GLN A 441 12.97 18.57 -6.72
N LYS A 442 12.55 17.75 -7.71
CA LYS A 442 11.15 17.31 -7.83
C LYS A 442 10.69 16.56 -6.58
N LEU A 443 11.47 15.56 -6.12
CA LEU A 443 11.19 14.83 -4.88
C LEU A 443 11.16 15.76 -3.65
N SER A 444 11.92 16.86 -3.70
CA SER A 444 11.99 17.85 -2.64
C SER A 444 10.77 18.77 -2.56
N ASP A 445 9.96 18.82 -3.63
CA ASP A 445 8.73 19.59 -3.67
C ASP A 445 7.61 18.81 -2.97
N THR A 446 7.50 19.10 -1.68
CA THR A 446 6.49 18.53 -0.79
C THR A 446 5.07 19.07 -1.06
N SER A 447 4.94 20.08 -1.92
CA SER A 447 3.65 20.71 -2.23
C SER A 447 2.92 20.06 -3.40
N ARG A 448 3.45 19.01 -4.03
CA ARG A 448 2.83 18.35 -5.21
C ARG A 448 3.12 16.86 -5.26
N LYS A 449 2.77 16.13 -4.19
CA LYS A 449 3.19 14.73 -4.00
C LYS A 449 2.59 13.78 -5.03
N ILE A 450 1.36 14.02 -5.50
CA ILE A 450 0.74 13.19 -6.53
C ILE A 450 1.49 13.37 -7.86
N SER A 451 1.97 14.57 -8.16
CA SER A 451 2.77 14.85 -9.35
C SER A 451 4.22 14.34 -9.26
N VAL A 452 4.69 13.96 -8.07
CA VAL A 452 6.06 13.49 -7.82
C VAL A 452 6.19 11.98 -8.00
N ILE A 453 5.20 11.18 -7.58
CA ILE A 453 5.09 9.76 -7.97
C ILE A 453 4.74 9.74 -9.47
N GLU A 454 5.32 8.85 -10.27
CA GLU A 454 5.06 8.78 -11.72
C GLU A 454 3.54 8.64 -11.98
N SER A 455 2.88 9.78 -12.19
CA SER A 455 1.43 9.96 -12.04
C SER A 455 0.75 9.61 -13.36
N ASP A 456 0.86 8.34 -13.75
CA ASP A 456 0.47 7.93 -15.09
C ASP A 456 -1.01 7.63 -15.19
N ASP A 457 -1.65 8.15 -16.24
CA ASP A 457 -2.95 7.66 -16.64
C ASP A 457 -2.79 6.20 -17.09
N TYR A 458 -3.51 5.28 -16.45
CA TYR A 458 -3.48 3.88 -16.83
C TYR A 458 -4.86 3.23 -16.83
N VAL A 459 -4.95 2.14 -17.60
CA VAL A 459 -6.04 1.18 -17.52
C VAL A 459 -5.44 -0.19 -17.28
N GLN A 460 -5.95 -0.88 -16.27
CA GLN A 460 -5.60 -2.25 -15.93
C GLN A 460 -6.80 -3.16 -16.14
N VAL A 461 -6.54 -4.36 -16.65
CA VAL A 461 -7.51 -5.45 -16.73
C VAL A 461 -6.89 -6.66 -16.07
N LYS A 462 -7.61 -7.27 -15.13
CA LYS A 462 -7.25 -8.53 -14.48
C LYS A 462 -8.32 -9.57 -14.81
N LEU A 463 -7.86 -10.75 -15.20
CA LEU A 463 -8.70 -11.93 -15.40
C LEU A 463 -8.26 -13.00 -14.41
N THR A 464 -9.16 -13.41 -13.53
CA THR A 464 -8.87 -14.36 -12.45
C THR A 464 -9.70 -15.61 -12.65
N TYR A 465 -9.03 -16.76 -12.77
CA TYR A 465 -9.65 -18.08 -12.90
C TYR A 465 -9.50 -18.87 -11.60
N TYR A 466 -10.61 -19.36 -11.04
CA TYR A 466 -10.70 -20.08 -9.77
C TYR A 466 -10.93 -21.57 -10.01
N TYR A 467 -10.24 -22.45 -9.27
CA TYR A 467 -10.36 -23.90 -9.47
C TYR A 467 -9.99 -24.73 -8.24
#